data_AF-A0A9J6AYB7-F1
#
_entry.id   AF-A0A9J6AYB7-F1
#
_cell.length_a   1.000
_cell.length_b   1.000
_cell.length_c   1.000
_cell.angle_alpha   90.00
_cell.angle_beta   90.00
_cell.angle_gamma   90.00
#
_symmetry.space_group_name_H-M   'P 1'
#
loop_
_entity.id
_entity.type
_entity.pdbx_description
1 polymer ?
#
loop_
_entity_poly.entity_id
_entity_poly.type
_entity_poly.pdbx_seq_one_letter_code
_entity_poly.pdbx_strand_id
1 'polypeptide(L)'
;MMAFSGAKEDGREVKIYEYLDELSTDLADYISELSEASVKERGVFAIALSGGSLINLIRKLCDAPYSKTVDWSKWYIFWVDERVVAKNHVDSNYKLAKDGFLSKVPIVPSHVHSINDTVSAEKAAEDYEFVIRQLVRTRVISVSDVSDCPKFDLILLGMGPDGHIASLFPDHSILDEKDEWVTFVTDSPKPPPERITFTLPVINSASNVAVVVTGSSKAEAAHLAIDDVGPDVPSSPAKMVQPTKGKLIWYLDKAAASKLDCTKFSE
;
A
#
# COMPACT_ATOMS: atom_id res chain seq x y z
N MET A 1 -23.86 -4.37 -7.94
CA MET A 1 -22.78 -4.75 -7.03
C MET A 1 -22.69 -6.27 -7.07
N MET A 2 -21.78 -6.82 -7.88
CA MET A 2 -21.48 -8.26 -7.87
C MET A 2 -19.98 -8.40 -7.64
N ALA A 3 -19.54 -8.05 -6.43
CA ALA A 3 -18.26 -8.50 -5.94
C ALA A 3 -18.48 -9.84 -5.23
N PHE A 4 -17.69 -10.85 -5.55
CA PHE A 4 -17.60 -12.03 -4.70
C PHE A 4 -16.72 -11.64 -3.52
N SER A 5 -17.32 -11.53 -2.33
CA SER A 5 -16.60 -11.23 -1.09
C SER A 5 -16.59 -12.45 -0.19
N GLY A 6 -15.44 -12.79 0.38
CA GLY A 6 -15.38 -13.77 1.47
C GLY A 6 -14.36 -13.36 2.52
N ALA A 7 -14.73 -13.55 3.79
CA ALA A 7 -13.81 -13.44 4.91
C ALA A 7 -13.15 -14.81 5.15
N LYS A 8 -11.83 -14.84 5.30
CA LYS A 8 -11.10 -16.05 5.72
C LYS A 8 -10.96 -16.09 7.25
N GLU A 9 -10.75 -17.28 7.80
CA GLU A 9 -10.66 -17.53 9.26
C GLU A 9 -9.57 -16.72 9.98
N ASP A 10 -8.57 -16.22 9.24
CA ASP A 10 -7.49 -15.36 9.73
C ASP A 10 -7.82 -13.86 9.71
N GLY A 11 -9.09 -13.49 9.48
CA GLY A 11 -9.58 -12.11 9.56
C GLY A 11 -9.28 -11.24 8.33
N ARG A 12 -8.65 -11.80 7.28
CA ARG A 12 -8.50 -11.11 5.99
C ARG A 12 -9.77 -11.22 5.15
N GLU A 13 -10.10 -10.12 4.48
CA GLU A 13 -11.23 -10.03 3.55
C GLU A 13 -10.70 -10.09 2.11
N VAL A 14 -11.36 -10.85 1.24
CA VAL A 14 -11.03 -10.91 -0.20
C VAL A 14 -12.25 -10.49 -0.99
N LYS A 15 -12.08 -9.49 -1.87
CA LYS A 15 -13.11 -8.96 -2.76
C LYS A 15 -12.67 -9.14 -4.21
N ILE A 16 -13.48 -9.84 -5.00
CA ILE A 16 -13.21 -10.13 -6.41
C ILE A 16 -14.25 -9.42 -7.28
N TYR A 17 -13.79 -8.66 -8.26
CA TYR A 17 -14.63 -7.84 -9.13
C TYR A 17 -14.57 -8.32 -10.58
N GLU A 18 -15.71 -8.32 -11.26
CA GLU A 18 -15.79 -8.59 -12.70
C GLU A 18 -15.20 -7.41 -13.50
N TYR A 19 -15.49 -6.17 -13.09
CA TYR A 19 -15.09 -4.96 -13.79
C TYR A 19 -14.20 -4.05 -12.94
N LEU A 20 -13.16 -3.49 -13.56
CA LEU A 20 -12.22 -2.58 -12.89
C LEU A 20 -12.88 -1.30 -12.38
N ASP A 21 -13.97 -0.83 -13.00
CA ASP A 21 -14.69 0.35 -12.52
C ASP A 21 -15.41 0.08 -11.18
N GLU A 22 -15.95 -1.13 -10.99
CA GLU A 22 -16.57 -1.54 -9.73
C GLU A 22 -15.51 -1.63 -8.63
N LEU A 23 -14.36 -2.25 -8.93
CA LEU A 23 -13.22 -2.31 -8.01
C LEU A 23 -12.77 -0.90 -7.62
N SER A 24 -12.59 -0.01 -8.61
CA SER A 24 -12.14 1.37 -8.37
C SER A 24 -13.15 2.18 -7.55
N THR A 25 -14.45 1.93 -7.74
CA THR A 25 -15.52 2.58 -6.98
C THR A 25 -15.51 2.10 -5.52
N ASP A 26 -15.51 0.80 -5.27
CA ASP A 26 -15.48 0.27 -3.89
C ASP A 26 -14.19 0.65 -3.15
N LEU A 27 -13.05 0.65 -3.86
CA LEU A 27 -11.79 1.12 -3.29
C LEU A 27 -11.86 2.61 -2.93
N ALA A 28 -12.48 3.46 -3.76
CA ALA A 28 -12.67 4.88 -3.46
C ALA A 28 -13.63 5.11 -2.28
N ASP A 29 -14.73 4.36 -2.22
CA ASP A 29 -15.66 4.36 -1.08
C ASP A 29 -14.92 4.01 0.21
N TYR A 30 -14.19 2.89 0.21
CA TYR A 30 -13.42 2.44 1.37
C TYR A 30 -12.38 3.47 1.84
N ILE A 31 -11.60 4.05 0.92
CA ILE A 31 -10.63 5.10 1.27
C ILE A 31 -11.34 6.35 1.84
N SER A 32 -12.46 6.76 1.24
CA SER A 32 -13.24 7.92 1.69
C SER A 32 -13.81 7.71 3.09
N GLU A 33 -14.36 6.52 3.38
CA GLU A 33 -14.88 6.17 4.70
C GLU A 33 -13.78 6.14 5.76
N LEU A 34 -12.63 5.53 5.45
CA LEU A 34 -11.48 5.53 6.36
C LEU A 34 -10.95 6.95 6.61
N SER A 35 -10.90 7.78 5.57
CA SER A 35 -10.54 9.19 5.69
C SER A 35 -11.51 9.92 6.64
N GLU A 36 -12.81 9.79 6.44
CA GLU A 36 -13.82 10.44 7.29
C GLU A 36 -13.68 10.00 8.76
N ALA A 37 -13.56 8.69 8.99
CA ALA A 37 -13.41 8.14 10.33
C ALA A 37 -12.14 8.64 11.02
N SER A 38 -10.99 8.59 10.33
CA SER A 38 -9.70 9.01 10.87
C SER A 38 -9.66 10.52 11.16
N VAL A 39 -10.23 11.33 10.27
CA VAL A 39 -10.34 12.77 10.47
C VAL A 39 -11.26 13.10 11.64
N LYS A 40 -12.38 12.40 11.80
CA LYS A 40 -13.28 12.60 12.94
C LYS A 40 -12.63 12.24 14.27
N GLU A 41 -11.84 11.18 14.31
CA GLU A 41 -11.19 10.70 15.54
C GLU A 41 -9.93 11.49 15.90
N ARG A 42 -9.05 11.74 14.92
CA ARG A 42 -7.69 12.26 15.16
C ARG A 42 -7.41 13.58 14.44
N GLY A 43 -8.31 14.05 13.59
CA GLY A 43 -8.16 15.29 12.84
C GLY A 43 -7.26 15.18 11.61
N VAL A 44 -6.75 14.00 11.27
CA VAL A 44 -5.84 13.73 10.16
C VAL A 44 -6.11 12.36 9.55
N PHE A 45 -5.73 12.16 8.30
CA PHE A 45 -5.72 10.86 7.62
C PHE A 45 -4.35 10.64 6.96
N ALA A 46 -3.57 9.68 7.48
CA ALA A 46 -2.24 9.35 7.02
C ALA A 46 -2.27 8.08 6.15
N ILE A 47 -2.00 8.24 4.87
CA ILE A 47 -2.05 7.17 3.86
C ILE A 47 -0.70 6.99 3.16
N ALA A 48 -0.25 5.74 3.03
CA ALA A 48 0.94 5.39 2.26
C ALA A 48 0.56 4.65 0.96
N LEU A 49 1.15 5.06 -0.15
CA LEU A 49 0.82 4.60 -1.50
C LEU A 49 1.95 3.76 -2.10
N SER A 50 1.62 2.66 -2.78
CA SER A 50 2.47 2.08 -3.82
C SER A 50 2.31 2.81 -5.15
N GLY A 51 3.28 2.61 -6.05
CA GLY A 51 3.17 3.03 -7.45
C GLY A 51 2.37 2.07 -8.33
N GLY A 52 2.68 2.09 -9.63
CA GLY A 52 2.09 1.17 -10.62
C GLY A 52 0.62 1.46 -10.95
N SER A 53 -0.13 0.41 -11.32
CA SER A 53 -1.54 0.53 -11.74
C SER A 53 -2.46 1.01 -10.61
N LEU A 54 -2.05 0.87 -9.34
CA LEU A 54 -2.79 1.34 -8.18
C LEU A 54 -3.16 2.82 -8.28
N ILE A 55 -2.23 3.66 -8.76
CA ILE A 55 -2.48 5.10 -8.93
C ILE A 55 -3.66 5.34 -9.87
N ASN A 56 -3.82 4.54 -10.93
CA ASN A 56 -4.94 4.67 -11.85
C ASN A 56 -6.28 4.27 -11.22
N LEU A 57 -6.29 3.27 -10.33
CA LEU A 57 -7.50 2.80 -9.65
C LEU A 57 -8.02 3.85 -8.66
N ILE A 58 -7.13 4.50 -7.90
CA ILE A 58 -7.52 5.53 -6.94
C ILE A 58 -7.91 6.87 -7.60
N ARG A 59 -7.72 7.04 -8.92
CA ARG A 59 -8.15 8.26 -9.65
C ARG A 59 -9.65 8.50 -9.54
N LYS A 60 -10.44 7.47 -9.24
CA LYS A 60 -11.88 7.60 -8.99
C LYS A 60 -12.18 8.63 -7.88
N LEU A 61 -11.26 8.79 -6.91
CA LEU A 61 -11.35 9.82 -5.87
C LEU A 61 -11.29 11.26 -6.39
N CYS A 62 -10.78 11.47 -7.61
CA CYS A 62 -10.76 12.79 -8.26
C CYS A 62 -12.14 13.21 -8.79
N ASP A 63 -13.07 12.27 -8.92
CA ASP A 63 -14.41 12.50 -9.44
C ASP A 63 -15.42 12.80 -8.31
N ALA A 64 -16.59 13.34 -8.68
CA ALA A 64 -17.69 13.45 -7.72
C ALA A 64 -18.25 12.06 -7.38
N PRO A 65 -18.66 11.80 -6.12
CA PRO A 65 -18.78 12.77 -5.03
C PRO A 65 -17.48 13.07 -4.27
N TYR A 66 -16.49 12.16 -4.32
CA TYR A 66 -15.31 12.18 -3.45
C TYR A 66 -14.51 13.48 -3.51
N SER A 67 -14.28 14.03 -4.69
CA SER A 67 -13.53 15.27 -4.84
C SER A 67 -14.16 16.47 -4.12
N LYS A 68 -15.46 16.38 -3.78
CA LYS A 68 -16.21 17.41 -3.04
C LYS A 68 -16.47 17.05 -1.58
N THR A 69 -16.50 15.76 -1.23
CA THR A 69 -16.88 15.29 0.11
C THR A 69 -15.67 14.96 0.99
N VAL A 70 -14.56 14.54 0.40
CA VAL A 70 -13.32 14.25 1.13
C VAL A 70 -12.67 15.55 1.59
N ASP A 71 -12.30 15.63 2.87
CA ASP A 71 -11.51 16.74 3.42
C ASP A 71 -10.02 16.57 3.11
N TRP A 72 -9.65 16.90 1.89
CA TRP A 72 -8.26 16.84 1.38
C TRP A 72 -7.26 17.65 2.20
N SER A 73 -7.72 18.63 3.00
CA SER A 73 -6.85 19.42 3.87
C SER A 73 -6.25 18.60 5.01
N LYS A 74 -6.83 17.43 5.31
CA LYS A 74 -6.43 16.55 6.41
C LYS A 74 -5.60 15.35 5.97
N TRP A 75 -5.42 15.17 4.67
CA TRP A 75 -4.67 14.04 4.12
C TRP A 75 -3.16 14.29 4.23
N TYR A 76 -2.44 13.30 4.74
CA TYR A 76 -0.99 13.20 4.73
C TYR A 76 -0.60 12.00 3.87
N ILE A 77 0.18 12.26 2.81
CA ILE A 77 0.52 11.28 1.78
C ILE A 77 1.96 10.87 1.93
N PHE A 78 2.16 9.56 1.89
CA PHE A 78 3.46 8.89 1.92
C PHE A 78 3.54 7.87 0.80
N TRP A 79 4.75 7.38 0.55
CA TRP A 79 5.01 6.22 -0.28
C TRP A 79 5.54 5.08 0.57
N VAL A 80 5.03 3.87 0.32
CA VAL A 80 5.54 2.63 0.94
C VAL A 80 6.88 2.22 0.34
N ASP A 81 7.12 2.60 -0.91
CA ASP A 81 8.38 2.41 -1.61
C ASP A 81 8.54 3.50 -2.65
N GLU A 82 9.79 3.82 -2.97
CA GLU A 82 10.11 4.74 -4.05
C GLU A 82 11.44 4.36 -4.67
N ARG A 83 11.55 4.64 -5.97
CA ARG A 83 12.75 4.47 -6.77
C ARG A 83 13.61 5.68 -6.51
N VAL A 84 14.89 5.47 -6.21
CA VAL A 84 15.83 6.56 -5.91
C VAL A 84 16.28 7.18 -7.22
N VAL A 85 15.37 7.94 -7.81
CA VAL A 85 15.51 8.69 -9.07
C VAL A 85 14.89 10.05 -8.89
N ALA A 86 15.24 11.01 -9.76
CA ALA A 86 14.66 12.34 -9.71
C ALA A 86 13.12 12.31 -9.68
N LYS A 87 12.48 13.20 -8.92
CA LYS A 87 11.01 13.29 -8.77
C LYS A 87 10.23 13.56 -10.06
N ASN A 88 10.91 13.96 -11.13
CA ASN A 88 10.33 14.14 -12.46
C ASN A 88 10.68 13.00 -13.43
N HIS A 89 11.41 11.98 -12.97
CA HIS A 89 11.74 10.78 -13.72
C HIS A 89 10.52 9.90 -13.93
N VAL A 90 10.46 9.20 -15.07
CA VAL A 90 9.32 8.35 -15.45
C VAL A 90 9.07 7.21 -14.47
N ASP A 91 10.13 6.70 -13.82
CA ASP A 91 10.04 5.61 -12.85
C ASP A 91 9.69 6.04 -11.41
N SER A 92 9.56 7.34 -11.14
CA SER A 92 9.19 7.84 -9.81
C SER A 92 7.70 7.59 -9.51
N ASN A 93 7.43 6.92 -8.39
CA ASN A 93 6.10 6.76 -7.85
C ASN A 93 5.48 8.11 -7.46
N TYR A 94 6.28 9.07 -6.98
CA TYR A 94 5.86 10.45 -6.72
C TYR A 94 5.36 11.12 -8.00
N LYS A 95 6.13 11.05 -9.09
CA LYS A 95 5.71 11.64 -10.38
C LYS A 95 4.39 11.03 -10.83
N LEU A 96 4.29 9.70 -10.79
CA LEU A 96 3.10 8.97 -11.19
C LEU A 96 1.87 9.41 -10.40
N ALA A 97 1.98 9.47 -9.07
CA ALA A 97 0.91 9.94 -8.19
C ALA A 97 0.60 11.42 -8.41
N LYS A 98 1.60 12.27 -8.62
CA LYS A 98 1.41 13.70 -8.91
C LYS A 98 0.57 13.93 -10.16
N ASP A 99 0.93 13.26 -11.25
CA ASP A 99 0.26 13.42 -12.54
C ASP A 99 -1.13 12.78 -12.54
N GLY A 100 -1.27 11.62 -11.90
CA GLY A 100 -2.50 10.85 -11.87
C GLY A 100 -3.55 11.37 -10.88
N PHE A 101 -3.12 11.82 -9.70
CA PHE A 101 -3.97 12.01 -8.53
C PHE A 101 -3.72 13.35 -7.83
N LEU A 102 -2.51 13.61 -7.32
CA LEU A 102 -2.28 14.75 -6.42
C LEU A 102 -2.50 16.12 -7.08
N SER A 103 -2.29 16.24 -8.40
CA SER A 103 -2.57 17.49 -9.14
C SER A 103 -4.06 17.72 -9.44
N LYS A 104 -4.93 16.79 -9.08
CA LYS A 104 -6.37 16.80 -9.39
C LYS A 104 -7.25 17.08 -8.17
N VAL A 105 -6.67 17.06 -6.97
CA VAL A 105 -7.37 17.26 -5.71
C VAL A 105 -6.65 18.31 -4.85
N PRO A 106 -7.36 19.08 -4.00
CA PRO A 106 -6.77 20.17 -3.22
C PRO A 106 -6.03 19.69 -1.97
N ILE A 107 -5.10 18.73 -2.11
CA ILE A 107 -4.21 18.28 -1.03
C ILE A 107 -3.20 19.37 -0.70
N VAL A 108 -2.94 19.58 0.59
CA VAL A 108 -1.96 20.56 1.06
C VAL A 108 -0.54 20.10 0.67
N PRO A 109 0.25 20.89 -0.08
CA PRO A 109 1.56 20.46 -0.55
C PRO A 109 2.53 20.04 0.57
N SER A 110 2.47 20.68 1.74
CA SER A 110 3.31 20.33 2.89
C SER A 110 2.94 19.02 3.58
N HIS A 111 1.80 18.42 3.25
CA HIS A 111 1.38 17.12 3.76
C HIS A 111 1.78 15.97 2.81
N VAL A 112 2.44 16.27 1.70
CA VAL A 112 2.93 15.28 0.74
C VAL A 112 4.41 15.01 1.02
N HIS A 113 4.69 13.88 1.67
CA HIS A 113 6.03 13.50 2.11
C HIS A 113 6.63 12.48 1.15
N SER A 114 7.55 12.93 0.30
CA SER A 114 8.32 12.09 -0.62
C SER A 114 9.81 12.11 -0.26
N ILE A 115 10.58 11.19 -0.81
CA ILE A 115 11.99 10.98 -0.47
C ILE A 115 12.89 12.14 -0.88
N ASN A 116 14.09 12.17 -0.32
CA ASN A 116 15.18 12.98 -0.85
C ASN A 116 15.79 12.25 -2.06
N ASP A 117 15.50 12.73 -3.27
CA ASP A 117 15.90 12.13 -4.55
C ASP A 117 17.30 12.57 -5.03
N THR A 118 18.05 13.27 -4.18
CA THR A 118 19.38 13.83 -4.52
C THR A 118 20.53 13.18 -3.76
N VAL A 119 20.24 12.16 -2.96
CA VAL A 119 21.20 11.44 -2.10
C VAL A 119 21.15 9.94 -2.40
N SER A 120 22.07 9.16 -1.81
CA SER A 120 22.07 7.71 -1.95
C SER A 120 20.80 7.07 -1.39
N ALA A 121 20.49 5.84 -1.81
CA ALA A 121 19.34 5.10 -1.32
C ALA A 121 19.31 4.96 0.22
N GLU A 122 20.46 4.67 0.82
CA GLU A 122 20.64 4.61 2.27
C GLU A 122 20.28 5.94 2.94
N LYS A 123 20.88 7.05 2.48
CA LYS A 123 20.62 8.36 3.04
C LYS A 123 19.16 8.81 2.82
N ALA A 124 18.58 8.45 1.68
CA ALA A 124 17.18 8.74 1.38
C ALA A 124 16.24 7.99 2.33
N ALA A 125 16.54 6.73 2.68
CA ALA A 125 15.79 5.95 3.66
C ALA A 125 15.90 6.57 5.07
N GLU A 126 17.12 6.92 5.51
CA GLU A 126 17.34 7.61 6.80
C GLU A 126 16.58 8.94 6.89
N ASP A 127 16.67 9.79 5.85
CA ASP A 127 16.00 11.09 5.82
C ASP A 127 14.48 10.92 5.84
N TYR A 128 13.97 9.93 5.13
CA TYR A 128 12.54 9.65 5.05
C TYR A 128 12.00 9.09 6.38
N GLU A 129 12.73 8.17 7.01
CA GLU A 129 12.42 7.69 8.34
C GLU A 129 12.45 8.82 9.38
N PHE A 130 13.44 9.71 9.31
CA PHE A 130 13.52 10.85 10.20
C PHE A 130 12.27 11.73 10.12
N VAL A 131 11.77 12.01 8.90
CA VAL A 131 10.51 12.74 8.70
C VAL A 131 9.34 12.03 9.36
N ILE A 132 9.20 10.71 9.16
CA ILE A 132 8.13 9.91 9.77
C ILE A 132 8.23 9.94 11.30
N ARG A 133 9.43 9.85 11.87
CA ARG A 133 9.67 9.98 13.32
C ARG A 133 9.24 11.35 13.85
N GLN A 134 9.49 12.44 13.12
CA GLN A 134 8.99 13.77 13.52
C GLN A 134 7.46 13.85 13.49
N LEU A 135 6.82 13.24 12.48
CA LEU A 135 5.36 13.22 12.36
C LEU A 135 4.71 12.33 13.43
N VAL A 136 5.39 11.28 13.88
CA VAL A 136 5.00 10.50 15.07
C VAL A 136 5.11 11.36 16.33
N ARG A 137 6.22 12.08 16.53
CA ARG A 137 6.41 12.96 17.71
C ARG A 137 5.38 14.09 17.80
N THR A 138 4.96 14.61 16.65
CA THR A 138 3.91 15.64 16.54
C THR A 138 2.49 15.06 16.50
N ARG A 139 2.35 13.73 16.62
CA ARG A 139 1.07 12.99 16.65
C ARG A 139 0.24 13.09 15.37
N VAL A 140 0.86 13.42 14.24
CA VAL A 140 0.24 13.28 12.92
C VAL A 140 0.10 11.80 12.56
N ILE A 141 1.15 11.02 12.80
CA ILE A 141 1.14 9.56 12.67
C ILE A 141 1.06 8.97 14.08
N SER A 142 0.16 8.01 14.28
CA SER A 142 0.05 7.30 15.57
C SER A 142 1.20 6.30 15.73
N VAL A 143 1.43 5.82 16.95
CA VAL A 143 2.31 4.66 17.20
C VAL A 143 1.44 3.43 17.38
N SER A 144 1.92 2.28 16.95
CA SER A 144 1.26 1.00 17.19
C SER A 144 1.31 0.63 18.68
N ASP A 145 0.23 0.03 19.21
CA ASP A 145 0.18 -0.41 20.62
C ASP A 145 0.92 -1.74 20.85
N VAL A 146 1.34 -2.40 19.77
CA VAL A 146 2.01 -3.73 19.81
C VAL A 146 3.44 -3.69 19.30
N SER A 147 3.84 -2.58 18.70
CA SER A 147 5.18 -2.34 18.14
C SER A 147 5.48 -0.85 18.24
N ASP A 148 6.74 -0.46 18.40
CA ASP A 148 7.13 0.96 18.37
C ASP A 148 7.10 1.55 16.94
N CYS A 149 6.44 0.89 15.99
CA CYS A 149 6.34 1.32 14.60
C CYS A 149 5.26 2.41 14.40
N PRO A 150 5.40 3.25 13.37
CA PRO A 150 4.35 4.17 12.94
C PRO A 150 3.11 3.39 12.49
N LYS A 151 1.95 3.82 12.96
CA LYS A 151 0.63 3.28 12.62
C LYS A 151 -0.06 4.23 11.64
N PHE A 152 0.05 3.92 10.35
CA PHE A 152 -0.69 4.59 9.28
C PHE A 152 -2.17 4.19 9.32
N ASP A 153 -3.07 5.07 8.89
CA ASP A 153 -4.50 4.75 8.80
C ASP A 153 -4.75 3.76 7.68
N LEU A 154 -4.06 3.94 6.56
CA LEU A 154 -4.16 3.07 5.40
C LEU A 154 -2.82 2.95 4.70
N ILE A 155 -2.43 1.70 4.44
CA ILE A 155 -1.36 1.37 3.51
C ILE A 155 -1.99 0.70 2.29
N LEU A 156 -1.84 1.32 1.12
CA LEU A 156 -2.28 0.78 -0.16
C LEU A 156 -1.10 0.11 -0.88
N LEU A 157 -1.18 -1.20 -1.06
CA LEU A 157 -0.14 -2.00 -1.70
C LEU A 157 -0.57 -2.48 -3.08
N GLY A 158 0.34 -2.37 -4.04
CA GLY A 158 0.30 -3.19 -5.25
C GLY A 158 1.09 -4.49 -5.04
N MET A 159 0.93 -5.45 -5.97
CA MET A 159 1.69 -6.71 -5.93
C MET A 159 2.36 -7.04 -7.28
N GLY A 160 3.59 -7.55 -7.19
CA GLY A 160 4.34 -8.11 -8.31
C GLY A 160 3.80 -9.44 -8.85
N PRO A 161 4.19 -9.84 -10.07
CA PRO A 161 3.88 -11.18 -10.59
C PRO A 161 4.64 -12.29 -9.85
N ASP A 162 5.69 -11.91 -9.11
CA ASP A 162 6.55 -12.69 -8.22
C ASP A 162 6.13 -12.55 -6.74
N GLY A 163 5.03 -11.87 -6.44
CA GLY A 163 4.55 -11.72 -5.07
C GLY A 163 5.29 -10.67 -4.22
N HIS A 164 6.22 -9.90 -4.79
CA HIS A 164 6.78 -8.74 -4.08
C HIS A 164 5.69 -7.70 -3.79
N ILE A 165 5.83 -7.00 -2.68
CA ILE A 165 5.06 -5.82 -2.30
C ILE A 165 6.04 -4.71 -1.93
N ALA A 166 5.65 -3.45 -2.12
CA ALA A 166 6.59 -2.33 -1.97
C ALA A 166 7.89 -2.61 -2.75
N SER A 167 9.06 -2.53 -2.13
CA SER A 167 10.30 -3.08 -2.70
C SER A 167 10.88 -4.24 -1.89
N LEU A 168 10.00 -5.06 -1.30
CA LEU A 168 10.32 -6.28 -0.60
C LEU A 168 10.17 -7.48 -1.54
N PHE A 169 11.29 -7.98 -2.06
CA PHE A 169 11.34 -9.06 -3.05
C PHE A 169 11.52 -10.44 -2.41
N PRO A 170 11.02 -11.51 -3.06
CA PRO A 170 11.29 -12.88 -2.62
C PRO A 170 12.80 -13.15 -2.49
N ASP A 171 13.17 -13.96 -1.49
CA ASP A 171 14.54 -14.41 -1.20
C ASP A 171 15.57 -13.29 -0.96
N HIS A 172 15.11 -12.06 -0.71
CA HIS A 172 15.98 -10.94 -0.38
C HIS A 172 16.12 -10.78 1.12
N SER A 173 17.35 -10.55 1.61
CA SER A 173 17.67 -10.35 3.03
C SER A 173 16.90 -9.23 3.73
N ILE A 174 16.33 -8.28 2.96
CA ILE A 174 15.59 -7.14 3.49
C ILE A 174 14.25 -7.53 4.11
N LEU A 175 13.75 -8.74 3.80
CA LEU A 175 12.57 -9.31 4.46
C LEU A 175 12.80 -9.58 5.95
N ASP A 176 14.06 -9.76 6.37
CA ASP A 176 14.42 -9.99 7.76
C ASP A 176 14.64 -8.70 8.57
N GLU A 177 14.54 -7.52 7.92
CA GLU A 177 14.69 -6.22 8.57
C GLU A 177 13.54 -5.98 9.56
N LYS A 178 13.92 -5.73 10.83
CA LYS A 178 13.00 -5.61 11.96
C LYS A 178 13.22 -4.37 12.83
N ASP A 179 14.37 -3.72 12.69
CA ASP A 179 14.80 -2.65 13.57
C ASP A 179 14.45 -1.29 12.97
N GLU A 180 14.67 -1.11 11.68
CA GLU A 180 14.37 0.13 10.96
C GLU A 180 12.91 0.20 10.48
N TRP A 181 12.37 1.41 10.38
CA TRP A 181 11.03 1.64 9.81
C TRP A 181 11.08 1.72 8.29
N VAL A 182 12.13 2.35 7.78
CA VAL A 182 12.41 2.49 6.35
C VAL A 182 13.81 1.95 6.09
N THR A 183 13.92 1.12 5.07
CA THR A 183 15.19 0.56 4.62
C THR A 183 15.38 0.80 3.13
N PHE A 184 16.52 0.38 2.59
CA PHE A 184 16.90 0.62 1.21
C PHE A 184 17.35 -0.67 0.51
N VAL A 185 17.17 -0.69 -0.80
CA VAL A 185 17.61 -1.76 -1.70
C VAL A 185 18.55 -1.13 -2.72
N THR A 186 19.71 -1.72 -2.97
CA THR A 186 20.65 -1.27 -4.01
C THR A 186 20.72 -2.18 -5.23
N ASP A 187 20.14 -3.37 -5.12
CA ASP A 187 20.26 -4.49 -6.05
C ASP A 187 18.89 -5.08 -6.40
N SER A 188 17.86 -4.22 -6.50
CA SER A 188 16.51 -4.68 -6.85
C SER A 188 16.56 -5.49 -8.15
N PRO A 189 15.92 -6.68 -8.19
CA PRO A 189 15.88 -7.51 -9.39
C PRO A 189 15.08 -6.88 -10.53
N LYS A 190 14.49 -5.70 -10.30
CA LYS A 190 13.72 -4.93 -11.29
C LYS A 190 14.27 -3.50 -11.37
N PRO A 191 14.50 -2.98 -12.59
CA PRO A 191 14.99 -1.62 -12.74
C PRO A 191 13.96 -0.59 -12.21
N PRO A 192 14.43 0.58 -11.72
CA PRO A 192 15.81 0.85 -11.31
C PRO A 192 16.20 0.08 -10.03
N PRO A 193 17.50 -0.22 -9.85
CA PRO A 193 17.96 -1.10 -8.78
C PRO A 193 17.88 -0.46 -7.38
N GLU A 194 18.10 0.86 -7.31
CA GLU A 194 18.08 1.62 -6.05
C GLU A 194 16.68 2.05 -5.65
N ARG A 195 16.26 1.66 -4.45
CA ARG A 195 14.93 1.92 -3.90
C ARG A 195 14.99 2.16 -2.40
N ILE A 196 13.99 2.85 -1.88
CA ILE A 196 13.65 2.78 -0.46
C ILE A 196 12.35 2.00 -0.28
N THR A 197 12.13 1.45 0.90
CA THR A 197 10.91 0.70 1.22
C THR A 197 10.59 0.74 2.70
N PHE A 198 9.31 0.73 3.03
CA PHE A 198 8.85 0.34 4.36
C PHE A 198 9.18 -1.13 4.60
N THR A 199 9.51 -1.42 5.86
CA THR A 199 9.77 -2.77 6.35
C THR A 199 8.45 -3.48 6.65
N LEU A 200 8.47 -4.81 6.73
CA LEU A 200 7.28 -5.60 7.10
C LEU A 200 6.70 -5.18 8.46
N PRO A 201 7.49 -4.89 9.51
CA PRO A 201 6.95 -4.36 10.78
C PRO A 201 6.11 -3.11 10.59
N VAL A 202 6.54 -2.14 9.78
CA VAL A 202 5.76 -0.92 9.52
C VAL A 202 4.47 -1.24 8.79
N ILE A 203 4.54 -2.06 7.74
CA ILE A 203 3.37 -2.46 6.96
C ILE A 203 2.33 -3.17 7.85
N ASN A 204 2.79 -4.09 8.69
CA ASN A 204 1.93 -4.88 9.59
C ASN A 204 1.49 -4.12 10.85
N SER A 205 1.98 -2.89 11.06
CA SER A 205 1.55 -2.02 12.15
C SER A 205 0.41 -1.07 11.76
N ALA A 206 0.05 -0.99 10.48
CA ALA A 206 -1.02 -0.12 10.00
C ALA A 206 -2.41 -0.52 10.53
N SER A 207 -3.30 0.46 10.68
CA SER A 207 -4.72 0.24 11.02
C SER A 207 -5.42 -0.55 9.93
N ASN A 208 -5.13 -0.22 8.66
CA ASN A 208 -5.70 -0.90 7.51
C ASN A 208 -4.62 -1.10 6.45
N VAL A 209 -4.60 -2.28 5.84
CA VAL A 209 -3.83 -2.58 4.64
C VAL A 209 -4.78 -3.06 3.56
N ALA A 210 -4.74 -2.43 2.40
CA ALA A 210 -5.45 -2.91 1.22
C ALA A 210 -4.43 -3.31 0.15
N VAL A 211 -4.44 -4.58 -0.25
CA VAL A 211 -3.60 -5.09 -1.33
C VAL A 211 -4.45 -5.19 -2.59
N VAL A 212 -4.07 -4.44 -3.62
CA VAL A 212 -4.83 -4.32 -4.87
C VAL A 212 -4.08 -5.00 -6.00
N VAL A 213 -4.69 -6.02 -6.59
CA VAL A 213 -4.07 -6.91 -7.57
C VAL A 213 -4.96 -7.04 -8.81
N THR A 214 -4.47 -6.58 -9.95
CA THR A 214 -5.22 -6.67 -11.22
C THR A 214 -4.39 -7.30 -12.33
N GLY A 215 -5.07 -8.06 -13.19
CA GLY A 215 -4.50 -8.72 -14.37
C GLY A 215 -3.98 -10.14 -14.13
N SER A 216 -4.11 -10.96 -15.17
CA SER A 216 -3.80 -12.40 -15.14
C SER A 216 -2.33 -12.72 -14.83
N SER A 217 -1.41 -11.80 -15.15
CA SER A 217 0.03 -11.95 -14.84
C SER A 217 0.31 -12.10 -13.33
N LYS A 218 -0.65 -11.75 -12.47
CA LYS A 218 -0.53 -11.81 -11.01
C LYS A 218 -1.23 -13.00 -10.39
N ALA A 219 -1.96 -13.79 -11.18
CA ALA A 219 -2.86 -14.81 -10.64
C ALA A 219 -2.15 -15.89 -9.84
N GLU A 220 -0.96 -16.31 -10.29
CA GLU A 220 -0.15 -17.28 -9.55
C GLU A 220 0.29 -16.70 -8.20
N ALA A 221 0.92 -15.52 -8.20
CA ALA A 221 1.36 -14.88 -6.96
C ALA A 221 0.20 -14.57 -6.00
N ALA A 222 -0.98 -14.22 -6.52
CA ALA A 222 -2.19 -14.01 -5.72
C ALA A 222 -2.63 -15.31 -5.04
N HIS A 223 -2.67 -16.43 -5.77
CA HIS A 223 -2.95 -17.75 -5.21
C HIS A 223 -1.95 -18.11 -4.10
N LEU A 224 -0.65 -17.98 -4.35
CA LEU A 224 0.37 -18.32 -3.36
C LEU A 224 0.31 -17.43 -2.10
N ALA A 225 -0.13 -16.18 -2.23
CA ALA A 225 -0.24 -15.24 -1.11
C ALA A 225 -1.55 -15.39 -0.32
N ILE A 226 -2.67 -15.64 -1.01
CA ILE A 226 -4.01 -15.65 -0.43
C ILE A 226 -4.41 -17.05 0.02
N ASP A 227 -4.06 -18.11 -0.71
CA ASP A 227 -4.46 -19.46 -0.35
C ASP A 227 -3.47 -20.15 0.59
N ASP A 228 -4.00 -21.11 1.34
CA ASP A 228 -3.17 -21.99 2.14
C ASP A 228 -2.62 -23.09 1.23
N VAL A 229 -1.41 -22.84 0.73
CA VAL A 229 -0.68 -23.72 -0.20
C VAL A 229 0.26 -24.70 0.54
N GLY A 230 0.14 -24.81 1.87
CA GLY A 230 0.97 -25.67 2.70
C GLY A 230 2.36 -25.09 3.03
N PRO A 231 3.12 -25.77 3.91
CA PRO A 231 4.39 -25.26 4.43
C PRO A 231 5.58 -25.39 3.47
N ASP A 232 5.48 -26.23 2.43
CA ASP A 232 6.58 -26.52 1.50
C ASP A 232 6.76 -25.45 0.40
N VAL A 233 5.85 -24.46 0.34
CA VAL A 233 5.92 -23.38 -0.64
C VAL A 233 6.67 -22.18 -0.04
N PRO A 234 7.70 -21.65 -0.73
CA PRO A 234 8.42 -20.46 -0.29
C PRO A 234 7.47 -19.30 0.03
N SER A 235 7.69 -18.64 1.18
CA SER A 235 6.83 -17.55 1.61
C SER A 235 7.02 -16.33 0.71
N SER A 236 5.93 -15.90 0.07
CA SER A 236 5.89 -14.67 -0.71
C SER A 236 5.86 -13.44 0.22
N PRO A 237 6.54 -12.33 -0.10
CA PRO A 237 6.44 -11.08 0.66
C PRO A 237 4.99 -10.62 0.86
N ALA A 238 4.12 -10.81 -0.14
CA ALA A 238 2.70 -10.48 -0.01
C ALA A 238 1.96 -11.34 1.02
N LYS A 239 2.38 -12.61 1.23
CA LYS A 239 1.83 -13.50 2.27
C LYS A 239 2.26 -13.09 3.69
N MET A 240 3.40 -12.42 3.80
CA MET A 240 3.93 -11.89 5.06
C MET A 240 3.23 -10.61 5.53
N VAL A 241 2.39 -10.02 4.68
CA VAL A 241 1.51 -8.90 5.06
C VAL A 241 0.37 -9.45 5.91
N GLN A 242 0.50 -9.31 7.22
CA GLN A 242 -0.42 -9.78 8.25
C GLN A 242 -0.51 -8.73 9.37
N PRO A 243 -1.33 -7.67 9.19
CA PRO A 243 -1.49 -6.63 10.19
C PRO A 243 -1.95 -7.20 11.53
N THR A 244 -1.19 -6.98 12.61
CA THR A 244 -1.40 -7.69 13.89
C THR A 244 -2.67 -7.26 14.62
N LYS A 245 -3.02 -5.97 14.55
CA LYS A 245 -4.25 -5.37 15.10
C LYS A 245 -4.96 -4.50 14.05
N GLY A 246 -4.69 -4.77 12.78
CA GLY A 246 -5.24 -4.02 11.65
C GLY A 246 -6.16 -4.88 10.81
N LYS A 247 -6.85 -4.25 9.86
CA LYS A 247 -7.65 -4.94 8.85
C LYS A 247 -6.82 -5.17 7.60
N LEU A 248 -6.88 -6.38 7.03
CA LEU A 248 -6.31 -6.70 5.73
C LEU A 248 -7.43 -6.99 4.72
N ILE A 249 -7.46 -6.25 3.61
CA ILE A 249 -8.39 -6.47 2.51
C ILE A 249 -7.61 -6.68 1.21
N TRP A 250 -7.99 -7.71 0.46
CA TRP A 250 -7.49 -7.96 -0.88
C TRP A 250 -8.54 -7.55 -1.91
N TYR A 251 -8.16 -6.70 -2.84
CA TYR A 251 -8.97 -6.27 -3.97
C TYR A 251 -8.42 -6.92 -5.23
N LEU A 252 -9.20 -7.79 -5.88
CA LEU A 252 -8.79 -8.48 -7.10
C LEU A 252 -9.76 -8.24 -8.25
N ASP A 253 -9.24 -8.13 -9.48
CA ASP A 253 -10.07 -8.41 -10.65
C ASP A 253 -10.17 -9.92 -10.89
N LYS A 254 -11.17 -10.34 -11.68
CA LYS A 254 -11.36 -11.75 -12.05
C LYS A 254 -10.11 -12.39 -12.64
N ALA A 255 -9.31 -11.63 -13.39
CA ALA A 255 -8.11 -12.13 -14.03
C ALA A 255 -7.02 -12.50 -13.00
N ALA A 256 -6.78 -11.63 -12.01
CA ALA A 256 -5.88 -11.89 -10.90
C ALA A 256 -6.42 -12.96 -9.94
N ALA A 257 -7.74 -13.10 -9.82
CA ALA A 257 -8.36 -14.13 -8.99
C ALA A 257 -8.46 -15.52 -9.68
N SER A 258 -8.07 -15.65 -10.95
CA SER A 258 -8.35 -16.83 -11.78
C SER A 258 -7.76 -18.17 -11.30
N LYS A 259 -6.81 -18.12 -10.37
CA LYS A 259 -6.16 -19.29 -9.75
C LYS A 259 -6.50 -19.48 -8.28
N LEU A 260 -7.37 -18.64 -7.70
CA LEU A 260 -7.76 -18.78 -6.30
C LEU A 260 -8.64 -20.01 -6.10
N ASP A 261 -8.49 -20.64 -4.93
CA ASP A 261 -9.37 -21.72 -4.49
C ASP A 261 -10.77 -21.18 -4.16
N CYS A 262 -11.67 -21.14 -5.14
CA CYS A 262 -13.01 -20.60 -4.99
C CYS A 262 -13.90 -21.32 -3.95
N THR A 263 -13.50 -22.49 -3.44
CA THR A 263 -14.23 -23.23 -2.40
C THR A 263 -14.20 -22.57 -1.03
N LYS A 264 -13.37 -21.53 -0.85
CA LYS A 264 -13.17 -20.83 0.43
C LYS A 264 -13.90 -19.49 0.56
N PHE A 265 -14.68 -19.08 -0.45
CA PHE A 265 -15.48 -17.86 -0.41
C PHE A 265 -16.96 -18.25 -0.41
N SER A 266 -17.62 -18.23 0.75
CA SER A 266 -19.07 -18.45 0.85
C SER A 266 -19.83 -17.22 0.37
N GLU A 267 -20.90 -17.44 -0.41
CA GLU A 267 -21.90 -16.42 -0.78
C GLU A 267 -22.52 -15.70 0.43
#